data_AF-A0A259PJ25-F1
#
_entry.id   AF-A0A259PJ25-F1
#
_cell.length_a   1.000
_cell.length_b   1.000
_cell.length_c   1.000
_cell.angle_alpha   90.00
_cell.angle_beta   90.00
_cell.angle_gamma   90.00
#
_symmetry.space_group_name_H-M   'P 1'
#
loop_
_entity.id
_entity.type
_entity.pdbx_description
1 polymer ?
#
loop_
_entity_poly.entity_id
_entity_poly.type
_entity_poly.pdbx_seq_one_letter_code
_entity_poly.pdbx_strand_id
1 'polypeptide(L)' 'MGTVEQSYYRWRKIYGGMKIDQARKYKDLELENTRLKKLVADLSLREVMLKEVIKGNF' A
#
# COMPACT_ATOMS: atom_id res chain seq x y z
N MET A 1 19.87 -36.84 15.87
CA MET A 1 19.24 -35.54 16.24
C MET A 1 19.72 -34.33 15.42
N GLY A 2 20.70 -34.42 14.51
CA GLY A 2 21.20 -33.23 13.76
C GLY A 2 20.42 -32.85 12.48
N THR A 3 19.70 -33.78 11.85
CA THR A 3 19.00 -33.54 10.56
C THR A 3 17.69 -32.77 10.70
N VAL A 4 16.96 -33.00 11.79
CA VAL A 4 15.66 -32.34 12.06
C VAL A 4 15.87 -30.87 12.43
N GLU A 5 16.91 -30.57 13.22
CA GLU A 5 17.22 -29.22 13.66
C GLU A 5 17.71 -28.33 12.50
N GLN A 6 18.60 -28.84 11.64
CA GLN A 6 19.00 -28.13 10.41
C GLN A 6 17.83 -27.84 9.48
N SER A 7 16.91 -28.81 9.34
CA SER A 7 15.71 -28.62 8.53
C SER A 7 14.82 -27.52 9.13
N TYR A 8 14.56 -27.56 10.44
CA TYR A 8 13.77 -26.55 11.14
C TYR A 8 14.33 -25.13 10.97
N TYR A 9 15.64 -24.94 11.15
CA TYR A 9 16.30 -23.64 10.94
C TYR A 9 16.20 -23.15 9.49
N ARG A 10 16.32 -24.05 8.50
CA ARG A 10 16.15 -23.72 7.08
C ARG A 10 14.73 -23.23 6.78
N TRP A 11 13.70 -23.94 7.25
CA TRP A 11 12.30 -23.54 7.07
C TRP A 11 11.99 -22.20 7.76
N ARG A 12 12.50 -21.99 8.98
CA ARG A 12 12.33 -20.72 9.69
C ARG A 12 12.98 -19.55 8.95
N LYS A 13 14.14 -19.74 8.34
CA LYS A 13 14.83 -18.69 7.57
C LYS A 13 14.04 -18.30 6.31
N ILE A 14 13.56 -19.28 5.55
CA ILE A 14 12.83 -19.05 4.29
C ILE A 14 11.45 -18.44 4.57
N TYR A 15 10.66 -19.08 5.41
CA TYR A 15 9.26 -18.67 5.62
C TYR A 15 9.12 -17.54 6.65
N GLY A 16 10.08 -17.39 7.57
CA GLY A 16 10.10 -16.27 8.50
C GLY A 16 10.44 -14.95 7.81
N GLY A 17 11.45 -14.94 6.92
CA GLY A 17 11.79 -13.77 6.12
C GLY A 17 10.69 -13.39 5.12
N MET A 18 10.17 -14.37 4.39
CA MET A 18 9.12 -14.15 3.39
C MET A 18 7.85 -13.50 3.98
N LYS A 19 7.42 -13.90 5.18
CA LYS A 19 6.27 -13.29 5.85
C LYS A 19 6.52 -11.82 6.23
N ILE A 20 7.74 -11.49 6.65
CA ILE A 20 8.13 -10.12 7.02
C ILE A 20 8.18 -9.23 5.78
N ASP A 21 8.73 -9.74 4.67
CA ASP A 21 8.82 -9.00 3.40
C ASP A 21 7.44 -8.74 2.81
N GLN A 22 6.54 -9.73 2.85
CA GLN A 22 5.14 -9.56 2.45
C GLN A 22 4.43 -8.52 3.30
N ALA A 23 4.62 -8.54 4.63
CA ALA A 23 4.02 -7.56 5.53
C ALA A 23 4.55 -6.13 5.28
N ARG A 24 5.85 -5.98 4.97
CA ARG A 24 6.44 -4.69 4.59
C ARG A 24 5.83 -4.16 3.29
N LYS A 25 5.78 -4.99 2.24
CA LYS A 25 5.17 -4.61 0.96
C LYS A 25 3.70 -4.23 1.12
N TYR A 26 2.97 -4.91 1.99
CA TYR A 26 1.57 -4.58 2.28
C TYR A 26 1.43 -3.20 2.91
N LYS A 27 2.25 -2.87 3.92
CA LYS A 27 2.26 -1.54 4.55
C LYS A 27 2.61 -0.43 3.56
N ASP A 28 3.60 -0.65 2.70
CA ASP A 28 3.99 0.33 1.68
C ASP A 28 2.85 0.58 0.68
N LEU A 29 2.14 -0.47 0.28
CA LEU A 29 0.95 -0.37 -0.57
C LEU A 29 -0.21 0.36 0.12
N GLU A 30 -0.46 0.11 1.41
CA GLU A 30 -1.49 0.82 2.17
C GLU A 30 -1.19 2.32 2.28
N LEU A 31 0.07 2.67 2.50
CA LEU A 31 0.51 4.06 2.57
C LEU A 31 0.33 4.77 1.23
N GLU A 32 0.73 4.13 0.14
CA GLU A 32 0.55 4.69 -1.20
C GLU A 32 -0.93 4.78 -1.58
N ASN A 33 -1.75 3.78 -1.21
CA ASN A 33 -3.19 3.82 -1.44
C ASN A 33 -3.85 5.02 -0.73
N THR A 34 -3.44 5.28 0.51
CA THR A 34 -3.90 6.45 1.28
C THR A 34 -3.52 7.75 0.59
N ARG A 35 -2.26 7.86 0.13
CA ARG A 35 -1.75 9.03 -0.59
C ARG A 35 -2.53 9.27 -1.89
N LEU A 36 -2.77 8.21 -2.66
CA LEU A 36 -3.52 8.26 -3.92
C LEU A 36 -4.98 8.66 -3.69
N LYS A 37 -5.64 8.10 -2.69
CA LYS A 37 -7.02 8.48 -2.33
C LYS A 37 -7.15 9.97 -2.01
N LYS A 38 -6.20 10.52 -1.25
CA LYS A 38 -6.18 11.95 -0.94
C LYS A 38 -6.01 12.79 -2.21
N LEU A 39 -5.06 12.42 -3.07
CA LEU A 39 -4.82 13.12 -4.33
C LEU A 39 -6.06 13.09 -5.24
N VAL A 40 -6.73 11.94 -5.34
CA VAL A 40 -7.96 11.80 -6.13
C VAL A 40 -9.06 12.71 -5.57
N ALA A 41 -9.27 12.73 -4.24
CA ALA A 41 -10.25 13.61 -3.62
C ALA A 41 -9.96 15.09 -3.90
N ASP A 42 -8.70 15.52 -3.76
CA ASP A 42 -8.28 16.91 -4.05
C ASP A 42 -8.50 17.28 -5.52
N LEU A 43 -8.20 16.37 -6.45
CA LEU A 43 -8.42 16.59 -7.89
C LEU A 43 -9.90 16.64 -8.24
N SER A 44 -10.70 15.72 -7.71
CA SER A 44 -12.15 15.71 -7.92
C SER A 44 -12.80 16.97 -7.37
N LEU A 45 -12.35 17.46 -6.20
CA LEU A 45 -12.85 18.72 -5.65
C LEU A 45 -12.52 19.91 -6.57
N ARG A 46 -11.30 20.00 -7.08
CA ARG A 46 -10.90 21.04 -8.05
C ARG A 46 -11.72 20.97 -9.33
N GLU A 47 -11.98 19.77 -9.85
CA GLU A 47 -12.81 19.57 -11.02
C GLU A 47 -14.23 20.11 -10.81
N VAL A 48 -14.83 19.81 -9.66
CA VAL A 48 -16.16 20.31 -9.29
C VAL A 48 -16.15 21.83 -9.20
N MET A 49 -15.19 22.43 -8.50
CA MET A 49 -15.08 23.90 -8.41
C MET A 49 -14.94 24.55 -9.79
N LEU A 50 -14.09 24.01 -10.67
CA LEU A 50 -13.90 24.55 -12.02
C LEU A 50 -15.19 24.47 -12.84
N LYS A 51 -15.93 23.36 -12.74
CA LYS A 51 -17.24 23.22 -13.40
C LYS A 51 -18.27 24.21 -12.86
N GLU A 52 -18.27 24.47 -11.56
CA GLU A 52 -19.15 25.47 -10.93
C GLU A 52 -18.81 26.88 -11.40
N VAL A 53 -17.53 27.25 -11.43
CA VAL A 53 -17.08 28.57 -11.95
C VAL A 53 -17.49 28.75 -13.41
N ILE A 54 -17.31 27.74 -14.26
CA ILE A 54 -17.71 27.80 -15.67
C ILE A 54 -19.23 27.94 -15.81
N LYS A 55 -20.01 27.24 -14.97
CA LYS A 55 -21.48 27.36 -14.96
C LYS A 55 -21.98 28.66 -14.35
N GLY A 56 -21.19 29.30 -13.49
CA GLY A 56 -21.55 30.51 -12.74
C GLY A 56 -21.37 31.83 -13.49
N ASN A 57 -20.95 31.82 -14.76
CA ASN A 57 -20.86 33.03 -15.57
C ASN A 57 -22.16 33.29 -16.33
N PHE A 58 -23.05 34.06 -15.70
CA PHE A 58 -23.94 35.01 -16.38
C PHE A 58 -23.25 36.37 -16.48
#